data_AF-A0A8T3MWP1-F1
#
_entry.id   AF-A0A8T3MWP1-F1
#
_cell.length_a   1.000
_cell.length_b   1.000
_cell.length_c   1.000
_cell.angle_alpha   90.00
_cell.angle_beta   90.00
_cell.angle_gamma   90.00
#
_symmetry.space_group_name_H-M   'P 1'
#
loop_
_entity.id
_entity.type
_entity.pdbx_description
1 polymer ?
#
loop_
_entity_poly.entity_id
_entity_poly.type
_entity_poly.pdbx_seq_one_letter_code
_entity_poly.pdbx_strand_id
1 'polypeptide(L)'
;MSVEPAAAPTAAVVPQRLVLVLPSSGEFDSRTYRIATTAVARGHDVTVVARWQAGLPTDVEHPAGYRILRVPASSIDGLPFRALRSWLGRMLRARRGTAGGGVATSAAAPMWAATARSSSA
;
A
#
# COMPACT_ATOMS: atom_id res chain seq x y z
N MET A 1 15.98 16.37 -48.13
CA MET A 1 14.59 16.29 -47.61
C MET A 1 14.56 15.15 -46.61
N SER A 2 14.66 15.46 -45.32
CA SER A 2 14.52 14.46 -44.25
C SER A 2 13.05 14.40 -43.85
N VAL A 3 12.42 13.24 -44.03
CA VAL A 3 11.04 13.01 -43.58
C VAL A 3 11.11 12.69 -42.09
N GLU A 4 10.56 13.58 -41.27
CA GLU A 4 10.35 13.34 -39.86
C GLU A 4 9.25 12.27 -39.73
N PRO A 5 9.47 11.16 -39.01
CA PRO A 5 8.47 10.11 -38.91
C PRO A 5 7.24 10.65 -38.17
N ALA A 6 6.09 10.59 -38.82
CA ALA A 6 4.81 10.96 -38.23
C ALA A 6 4.59 10.14 -36.94
N ALA A 7 4.39 10.84 -35.82
CA ALA A 7 4.16 10.22 -34.52
C ALA A 7 3.00 9.20 -34.61
N ALA A 8 3.27 7.96 -34.20
CA ALA A 8 2.26 6.91 -34.19
C ALA A 8 1.06 7.35 -33.32
N PRO A 9 -0.19 7.03 -33.73
CA PRO A 9 -1.36 7.40 -32.95
C PRO A 9 -1.27 6.80 -31.54
N THR A 10 -1.30 7.66 -30.53
CA THR A 10 -1.31 7.26 -29.13
C THR A 10 -2.59 6.48 -28.88
N ALA A 11 -2.49 5.16 -28.72
CA ALA A 11 -3.65 4.33 -28.41
C ALA A 11 -4.36 4.88 -27.18
N ALA A 12 -5.70 4.93 -27.23
CA ALA A 12 -6.50 5.44 -26.12
C ALA A 12 -6.21 4.63 -24.85
N VAL A 13 -6.01 5.34 -23.73
CA VAL A 13 -5.76 4.69 -22.44
C VAL A 13 -7.04 3.99 -21.97
N VAL A 14 -6.94 2.69 -21.72
CA VAL A 14 -8.04 1.89 -21.16
C VAL A 14 -7.88 1.86 -19.63
N PRO A 15 -8.90 2.25 -18.84
CA PRO A 15 -8.87 2.11 -17.39
C PRO A 15 -8.60 0.67 -16.94
N GLN A 16 -7.70 0.49 -15.98
CA GLN A 16 -7.26 -0.81 -15.47
C GLN A 16 -7.05 -0.75 -13.96
N ARG A 17 -6.96 -1.92 -13.32
CA ARG A 17 -6.62 -2.06 -11.90
C ARG A 17 -5.16 -2.49 -11.76
N LEU A 18 -4.39 -1.75 -10.98
CA LEU A 18 -2.99 -2.01 -10.69
C LEU A 18 -2.80 -2.29 -9.19
N VAL A 19 -2.20 -3.42 -8.87
CA VAL A 19 -1.83 -3.77 -7.49
C VAL A 19 -0.31 -3.76 -7.35
N LEU A 20 0.20 -2.90 -6.47
CA LEU A 20 1.62 -2.83 -6.12
C LEU A 20 1.84 -3.53 -4.78
N VAL A 21 2.71 -4.53 -4.73
CA VAL A 21 3.00 -5.28 -3.50
C VAL A 21 4.35 -4.87 -2.94
N LEU A 22 4.38 -4.42 -1.69
CA LEU A 22 5.58 -3.96 -1.00
C LEU A 22 5.99 -4.91 0.12
N PRO A 23 7.30 -5.19 0.27
CA PRO A 23 7.81 -5.90 1.45
C PRO A 23 7.89 -4.99 2.69
N SER A 24 7.70 -3.67 2.53
CA SER A 24 7.76 -2.64 3.59
C SER A 24 6.36 -2.21 4.06
N SER A 25 6.28 -1.24 4.97
CA SER A 25 5.02 -0.67 5.46
C SER A 25 4.32 0.29 4.48
N GLY A 26 5.01 0.67 3.40
CA GLY A 26 4.49 1.63 2.42
C GLY A 26 4.31 3.05 2.97
N GLU A 27 4.88 3.39 4.12
CA GLU A 27 4.80 4.75 4.70
C GLU A 27 5.62 5.76 3.88
N PHE A 28 6.83 5.36 3.46
CA PHE A 28 7.75 6.18 2.67
C PHE A 28 8.42 5.37 1.56
N ASP A 29 7.83 5.35 0.37
CA ASP A 29 8.43 4.70 -0.80
C ASP A 29 8.28 5.59 -2.05
N SER A 30 9.36 6.30 -2.41
CA SER A 30 9.37 7.25 -3.52
C SER A 30 9.16 6.61 -4.89
N ARG A 31 9.49 5.31 -5.03
CA ARG A 31 9.26 4.56 -6.26
C ARG A 31 7.76 4.27 -6.42
N THR A 32 7.13 3.76 -5.37
CA THR A 32 5.69 3.47 -5.30
C THR A 32 4.91 4.74 -5.53
N TYR A 33 5.28 5.84 -4.87
CA TYR A 33 4.65 7.14 -5.10
C TYR A 33 4.67 7.51 -6.59
N ARG A 34 5.83 7.50 -7.24
CA ARG A 34 5.95 7.86 -8.67
C ARG A 34 5.13 6.95 -9.58
N ILE A 35 5.13 5.64 -9.34
CA ILE A 35 4.39 4.68 -10.17
C ILE A 35 2.88 4.87 -9.97
N ALA A 36 2.44 4.92 -8.71
CA ALA A 36 1.02 5.02 -8.37
C ALA A 36 0.41 6.34 -8.85
N THR A 37 1.08 7.48 -8.62
CA THR A 37 0.57 8.78 -9.07
C THR A 37 0.49 8.88 -10.59
N THR A 38 1.49 8.35 -11.30
CA THR A 38 1.46 8.31 -12.78
C THR A 38 0.32 7.42 -13.29
N ALA A 39 0.08 6.28 -12.65
CA ALA A 39 -1.00 5.37 -13.04
C ALA A 39 -2.38 5.97 -12.75
N VAL A 40 -2.58 6.58 -11.57
CA VAL A 40 -3.81 7.29 -11.22
C VAL A 40 -4.07 8.44 -12.20
N ALA A 41 -3.05 9.24 -12.53
CA ALA A 41 -3.18 10.35 -13.48
C ALA A 41 -3.60 9.90 -14.90
N ARG A 42 -3.35 8.65 -15.26
CA ARG A 42 -3.78 8.02 -16.52
C ARG A 42 -5.18 7.41 -16.44
N GLY A 43 -5.84 7.47 -15.29
CA GLY A 43 -7.18 6.91 -15.08
C GLY A 43 -7.19 5.44 -14.64
N HIS A 44 -6.08 4.92 -14.12
CA HIS A 44 -6.06 3.58 -13.54
C HIS A 44 -6.44 3.62 -12.05
N ASP A 45 -7.08 2.55 -11.59
CA ASP A 45 -7.37 2.29 -10.18
C ASP A 45 -6.16 1.58 -9.55
N VAL A 46 -5.59 2.16 -8.49
CA VAL A 46 -4.33 1.70 -7.91
C VAL A 46 -4.51 1.34 -6.44
N THR A 47 -4.10 0.12 -6.09
CA THR A 47 -4.02 -0.34 -4.71
C THR A 47 -2.59 -0.76 -4.36
N VAL A 48 -2.07 -0.24 -3.26
CA VAL A 48 -0.77 -0.62 -2.70
C VAL A 48 -1.00 -1.58 -1.54
N VAL A 49 -0.54 -2.82 -1.67
CA VAL A 49 -0.53 -3.81 -0.59
C VAL A 49 0.81 -3.76 0.11
N ALA A 50 0.81 -3.47 1.40
CA ALA A 50 2.02 -3.31 2.21
C ALA A 50 1.93 -4.13 3.50
N ARG A 51 3.05 -4.25 4.22
CA ARG A 51 3.06 -4.88 5.54
C ARG A 51 2.48 -3.93 6.58
N TRP A 52 1.67 -4.47 7.48
CA TRP A 52 1.20 -3.71 8.63
C TRP A 52 2.32 -3.54 9.67
N GLN A 53 2.36 -2.34 10.26
CA GLN A 53 3.22 -1.98 11.38
C GLN A 53 2.38 -1.23 12.41
N ALA A 54 2.69 -1.41 13.70
CA ALA A 54 2.01 -0.70 14.78
C ALA A 54 2.06 0.82 14.58
N GLY A 55 0.93 1.49 14.82
CA GLY A 55 0.79 2.94 14.63
C GLY A 55 0.33 3.37 13.24
N LEU A 56 0.21 2.45 12.27
CA LEU A 56 -0.29 2.77 10.93
C LEU A 56 -1.71 2.20 10.70
N PRO A 57 -2.58 2.94 9.98
CA PRO A 57 -3.88 2.43 9.59
C PRO A 57 -3.74 1.27 8.60
N THR A 58 -4.62 0.28 8.72
CA THR A 58 -4.66 -0.91 7.85
C THR A 58 -5.22 -0.62 6.47
N ASP A 59 -6.00 0.44 6.32
CA ASP A 59 -6.65 0.84 5.08
C ASP A 59 -6.72 2.36 5.04
N VAL A 60 -6.18 2.98 3.99
CA VAL A 60 -6.17 4.44 3.85
C VAL A 60 -6.12 4.86 2.39
N GLU A 61 -6.91 5.87 2.05
CA GLU A 61 -6.79 6.58 0.76
C GLU A 61 -5.65 7.59 0.84
N HIS A 62 -4.70 7.47 -0.09
CA HIS A 62 -3.61 8.43 -0.25
C HIS A 62 -4.15 9.67 -0.99
N PRO A 63 -3.71 10.90 -0.65
CA PRO A 63 -4.20 12.14 -1.28
C PRO A 63 -3.87 12.23 -2.77
N ALA A 64 -2.94 11.40 -3.23
CA ALA A 64 -2.62 11.26 -4.65
C ALA A 64 -3.57 10.28 -5.39
N GLY A 65 -4.67 9.84 -4.77
CA GLY A 65 -5.76 9.12 -5.41
C GLY A 65 -5.59 7.60 -5.52
N TYR A 66 -4.71 7.00 -4.72
CA TYR A 66 -4.55 5.53 -4.65
C TYR A 66 -4.77 5.01 -3.23
N ARG A 67 -5.22 3.77 -3.12
CA ARG A 67 -5.49 3.12 -1.82
C ARG A 67 -4.27 2.40 -1.29
N ILE A 68 -4.06 2.40 0.03
CA ILE A 68 -3.03 1.60 0.71
C ILE A 68 -3.70 0.60 1.66
N LEU A 69 -3.50 -0.68 1.38
CA LEU A 69 -3.93 -1.81 2.20
C LEU A 69 -2.74 -2.44 2.92
N ARG A 70 -2.70 -2.34 4.24
CA ARG A 70 -1.65 -2.93 5.07
C ARG A 70 -2.12 -4.22 5.71
N VAL A 71 -1.41 -5.31 5.43
CA VAL A 71 -1.74 -6.66 5.88
C VAL A 71 -0.79 -7.08 7.00
N PRO A 72 -1.28 -7.61 8.14
CA PRO A 72 -0.43 -8.24 9.14
C PRO A 72 0.34 -9.40 8.51
N ALA A 73 1.66 -9.26 8.41
CA ALA A 73 2.54 -10.28 7.87
C ALA A 73 3.59 -10.65 8.93
N SER A 74 3.68 -11.93 9.26
CA SER A 74 4.68 -12.48 10.17
C SER A 74 5.70 -13.30 9.38
N SER A 75 6.91 -13.49 9.94
CA SER A 75 7.95 -14.33 9.31
C SER A 75 7.50 -15.77 9.06
N ILE A 76 6.49 -16.24 9.81
CA ILE A 76 5.89 -17.58 9.65
C ILE A 76 5.01 -17.67 8.40
N ASP A 77 4.51 -16.55 7.87
CA ASP A 77 3.66 -16.57 6.68
C ASP A 77 4.42 -16.95 5.40
N GLY A 78 5.75 -16.85 5.40
CA GLY A 78 6.61 -17.26 4.29
C GLY A 78 7.13 -18.69 4.34
N LEU A 79 6.77 -19.50 5.36
CA LEU A 79 7.28 -20.86 5.49
C LEU A 79 6.68 -21.79 4.42
N PRO A 80 7.51 -22.59 3.70
CA PRO A 80 7.04 -23.45 2.61
C PRO A 80 6.15 -24.61 3.10
N PHE A 81 6.20 -24.95 4.40
CA PHE A 81 5.45 -26.05 4.99
C PHE A 81 4.20 -25.57 5.72
N ARG A 82 3.04 -25.78 5.08
CA ARG A 82 1.72 -25.34 5.55
C ARG A 82 1.34 -25.87 6.94
N ALA A 83 1.77 -27.09 7.28
CA ALA A 83 1.56 -27.70 8.61
C ALA A 83 2.37 -27.02 9.71
N LEU A 84 3.64 -26.68 9.42
CA LEU A 84 4.52 -25.99 10.35
C LEU A 84 4.05 -24.54 10.58
N ARG A 85 3.58 -23.86 9.52
CA ARG A 85 2.96 -22.53 9.60
C ARG A 85 1.76 -22.50 10.54
N SER A 86 0.87 -23.50 10.45
CA SER A 86 -0.34 -23.57 11.25
C SER A 86 -0.09 -24.01 12.70
N TRP A 87 0.98 -24.77 12.96
CA TRP A 87 1.42 -25.10 14.33
C TRP A 87 2.11 -23.91 15.02
N LEU A 88 3.11 -23.29 14.38
CA LEU A 88 3.82 -22.12 14.92
C LEU A 88 2.89 -20.91 15.09
N GLY A 89 2.01 -20.68 14.12
CA GLY A 89 1.02 -19.60 14.19
C GLY A 89 0.00 -19.78 15.32
N ARG A 90 -0.27 -21.01 15.76
CA ARG A 90 -1.10 -21.29 16.95
C ARG A 90 -0.32 -21.00 18.23
N MET A 91 0.93 -21.45 18.33
CA MET A 91 1.80 -21.18 19.49
C MET A 91 2.04 -19.68 19.71
N LEU A 92 2.34 -18.92 18.66
CA LEU A 92 2.58 -17.48 18.79
C LEU A 92 1.31 -16.69 19.12
N ARG A 93 0.13 -17.15 18.68
CA ARG A 93 -1.15 -16.56 19.09
C ARG A 93 -1.46 -16.83 20.55
N ALA A 94 -1.19 -18.05 21.04
CA ALA A 94 -1.32 -18.37 22.47
C ALA A 94 -0.40 -17.50 23.34
N ARG A 95 0.79 -17.14 22.85
CA ARG A 95 1.71 -16.22 23.54
C ARG A 95 1.33 -14.73 23.45
N ARG A 96 0.54 -14.32 22.46
CA ARG A 96 0.03 -12.94 22.32
C ARG A 96 -1.28 -12.68 23.07
N GLY A 97 -1.91 -13.73 23.61
CA GLY A 97 -3.19 -13.64 24.33
C GLY A 97 -3.16 -12.80 25.61
N THR A 98 -1.99 -12.36 26.08
CA THR A 98 -1.84 -11.53 27.29
C THR A 98 -1.52 -10.06 27.01
N ALA A 99 -1.34 -9.63 25.74
CA ALA A 99 -0.90 -8.25 25.44
C ALA A 99 -1.70 -7.51 24.35
N GLY A 100 -2.79 -8.07 23.80
CA GLY A 100 -3.47 -7.54 22.62
C GLY A 100 -4.96 -7.24 22.81
N GLY A 101 -5.30 -6.41 23.79
CA GLY A 101 -6.64 -5.85 23.92
C GLY A 101 -6.90 -4.77 22.87
N GLY A 102 -8.00 -4.93 22.11
CA GLY A 102 -8.69 -3.85 21.39
C GLY A 102 -8.03 -3.37 20.09
N VAL A 103 -8.46 -3.92 18.96
CA VAL A 103 -8.37 -3.21 17.67
C VAL A 103 -9.40 -2.09 17.71
N ALA A 104 -9.07 -1.00 18.37
CA ALA A 104 -9.77 0.25 18.21
C ALA A 104 -9.33 0.85 16.87
N THR A 105 -10.30 1.09 16.00
CA THR A 105 -10.19 1.95 14.83
C THR A 105 -9.85 3.37 15.30
N SER A 106 -8.60 3.62 15.66
CA SER A 106 -8.14 4.98 15.94
C SER A 106 -7.82 5.62 14.59
N ALA A 107 -8.60 6.64 14.25
CA ALA A 107 -8.35 7.57 13.16
C ALA A 107 -7.11 8.42 13.50
N ALA A 108 -5.94 7.79 13.57
CA ALA A 108 -4.68 8.51 13.52
C ALA A 108 -4.54 9.04 12.10
N ALA A 109 -4.81 10.34 11.92
CA ALA A 109 -4.58 11.02 10.66
C ALA A 109 -3.12 10.79 10.24
N PRO A 110 -2.87 10.27 9.04
CA PRO A 110 -1.50 10.02 8.59
C PRO A 110 -0.72 11.34 8.56
N MET A 111 0.57 11.30 8.88
CA MET A 111 1.41 12.50 9.06
C MET A 111 1.42 13.44 7.83
N TRP A 112 1.14 12.95 6.62
CA TRP A 112 0.96 13.80 5.44
C TRP A 112 -0.27 14.72 5.52
N ALA A 113 -1.29 14.37 6.32
CA ALA A 113 -2.44 15.22 6.59
C ALA A 113 -2.12 16.40 7.52
N ALA A 114 -1.00 16.34 8.27
CA ALA A 114 -0.54 17.46 9.08
C ALA A 114 0.06 18.59 8.20
N THR A 115 0.70 18.24 7.09
CA THR A 115 1.34 19.20 6.17
C THR A 115 0.35 19.93 5.26
N ALA A 116 -0.83 19.36 4.99
CA ALA A 116 -1.83 19.99 4.11
C ALA A 116 -2.51 21.24 4.69
N ARG A 117 -2.37 21.52 6.00
CA ARG A 117 -3.01 22.67 6.67
C ARG A 117 -2.19 23.95 6.71
N SER A 118 -0.96 23.98 6.18
CA SER A 118 -0.06 25.13 6.33
C SER A 118 0.13 25.99 5.08
N SER A 119 -0.70 25.86 4.04
CA SER A 119 -0.59 26.68 2.83
C SER A 119 -1.89 27.43 2.55
N SER A 120 -2.28 28.29 3.48
CA SER A 120 -3.19 29.41 3.24
C SER A 120 -2.73 30.61 4.08
N ALA A 121 -1.80 31.37 3.52
CA ALA A 121 -1.48 32.74 3.91
C ALA A 121 -1.04 33.48 2.63
#